data_AF-A0A6A8AAL4-F1
#
_entry.id   AF-A0A6A8AAL4-F1
#
_cell.length_a   1.000
_cell.length_b   1.000
_cell.length_c   1.000
_cell.angle_alpha   90.00
_cell.angle_beta   90.00
_cell.angle_gamma   90.00
#
_symmetry.space_group_name_H-M   'P 1'
#
loop_
_entity.id
_entity.type
_entity.pdbx_description
1 polymer ?
#
loop_
_entity_poly.entity_id
_entity_poly.type
_entity_poly.pdbx_seq_one_letter_code
_entity_poly.pdbx_strand_id
1 'polypeptide(L)' 'MTRAAFRQADMERIFRAAKSQGMAVTIDIRSLVVTAIPDIHRPEAVDVDHGRPRILPLGNLAPDGEENFED' A
#
# COMPACT_ATOMS: atom_id res chain seq x y z
N MET A 1 27.04 -5.44 -28.17
CA MET A 1 26.03 -5.76 -27.14
C MET A 1 25.59 -4.44 -26.54
N THR A 2 24.43 -3.91 -26.94
CA THR A 2 23.92 -2.65 -26.39
C THR A 2 23.54 -2.87 -24.93
N ARG A 3 24.13 -2.12 -24.00
CA ARG A 3 23.67 -2.07 -22.61
C ARG A 3 22.22 -1.55 -22.65
N ALA A 4 21.25 -2.42 -22.44
CA ALA A 4 19.88 -1.96 -22.18
C ALA A 4 19.96 -1.05 -20.96
N ALA A 5 19.40 0.15 -21.06
CA ALA A 5 19.36 1.12 -19.99
C ALA A 5 17.97 1.75 -20.00
N PHE A 6 17.41 2.00 -18.82
CA PHE A 6 16.14 2.71 -18.72
C PHE A 6 16.29 4.12 -19.28
N ARG A 7 15.42 4.48 -20.22
CA ARG A 7 15.31 5.88 -20.64
C ARG A 7 14.49 6.64 -19.61
N GLN A 8 14.72 7.94 -19.53
CA GLN A 8 13.93 8.83 -18.67
C GLN A 8 12.43 8.73 -18.96
N ALA A 9 12.04 8.67 -20.24
CA ALA A 9 10.65 8.52 -20.64
C ALA A 9 10.01 7.21 -20.15
N ASP A 10 10.78 6.13 -20.06
CA ASP A 10 10.30 4.83 -19.59
C ASP A 10 10.11 4.85 -18.08
N MET A 11 11.08 5.42 -17.35
CA MET A 11 10.97 5.60 -15.90
C MET A 11 9.76 6.47 -15.53
N GLU A 12 9.56 7.59 -16.22
CA GLU A 12 8.40 8.45 -15.99
C GLU A 12 7.08 7.71 -16.24
N ARG A 13 7.02 6.89 -17.29
CA ARG A 13 5.83 6.08 -17.60
C ARG A 13 5.54 5.06 -16.49
N ILE A 14 6.56 4.38 -15.98
CA ILE A 14 6.44 3.43 -14.87
C ILE A 14 5.91 4.14 -13.61
N PHE A 15 6.50 5.28 -13.24
CA PHE A 15 6.07 6.02 -12.06
C PHE A 15 4.64 6.57 -12.19
N ARG A 16 4.26 7.07 -13.37
CA ARG A 16 2.89 7.53 -13.63
C ARG A 16 1.87 6.40 -13.52
N ALA A 17 2.17 5.23 -14.09
CA ALA A 17 1.31 4.06 -14.00
C ALA A 17 1.17 3.59 -12.54
N ALA A 18 2.28 3.48 -11.81
CA ALA A 18 2.26 3.10 -10.40
C ALA A 18 1.42 4.06 -9.55
N LYS A 19 1.59 5.37 -9.74
CA LYS A 19 0.79 6.39 -9.07
C LYS A 19 -0.71 6.25 -9.36
N SER A 20 -1.09 6.00 -10.62
CA SER A 20 -2.51 5.81 -10.98
C SER A 20 -3.15 4.58 -10.34
N GLN A 21 -2.35 3.59 -9.98
CA GLN A 21 -2.79 2.35 -9.36
C GLN A 21 -2.59 2.34 -7.83
N GLY A 22 -2.16 3.46 -7.23
CA GLY A 22 -1.91 3.54 -5.78
C GLY A 22 -0.74 2.69 -5.28
N MET A 23 0.17 2.29 -6.17
CA MET A 23 1.31 1.42 -5.87
C MET A 23 2.58 2.25 -5.62
N ALA A 24 3.53 1.69 -4.89
CA ALA A 24 4.93 2.16 -4.93
C ALA A 24 5.75 1.27 -5.86
N VAL A 25 6.80 1.83 -6.44
CA VAL A 25 7.75 1.09 -7.28
C VAL A 25 9.17 1.42 -6.87
N THR A 26 9.99 0.39 -6.76
CA THR A 26 11.43 0.47 -6.55
C THR A 26 12.14 -0.02 -7.81
N ILE A 27 13.12 0.74 -8.30
CA ILE A 27 13.91 0.39 -9.48
C ILE A 27 15.37 0.23 -9.07
N ASP A 28 15.92 -0.96 -9.27
CA ASP A 28 17.37 -1.17 -9.18
C ASP A 28 17.99 -0.88 -10.56
N ILE A 29 18.73 0.22 -10.65
CA ILE A 29 19.35 0.71 -11.90
C ILE A 29 20.53 -0.18 -12.34
N ARG A 30 21.15 -0.93 -11.40
CA ARG A 30 22.28 -1.81 -11.72
C ARG A 30 21.80 -3.13 -12.31
N SER A 31 20.76 -3.73 -11.73
CA SER A 31 20.18 -4.99 -12.20
C SER A 31 19.04 -4.80 -13.22
N LEU A 32 18.54 -3.58 -13.36
CA LEU A 32 17.40 -3.21 -14.20
C LEU A 32 16.10 -3.94 -13.79
N VAL A 33 15.99 -4.29 -12.50
CA VAL A 33 14.81 -4.93 -11.92
C VAL A 33 13.87 -3.87 -11.37
N VAL A 34 12.59 -4.02 -11.68
CA VAL A 34 11.51 -3.17 -11.18
C VAL A 34 10.65 -4.00 -10.23
N THR A 35 10.57 -3.56 -8.96
CA THR A 35 9.72 -4.18 -7.94
C THR A 35 8.51 -3.28 -7.70
N ALA A 36 7.31 -3.82 -7.93
CA ALA A 36 6.06 -3.14 -7.65
C ALA A 36 5.49 -3.61 -6.32
N ILE A 37 5.17 -2.66 -5.45
CA ILE A 37 4.54 -2.91 -4.15
C ILE A 37 3.09 -2.40 -4.25
N PRO A 38 2.11 -3.31 -4.38
CA PRO A 38 0.71 -2.91 -4.50
C PRO A 38 0.19 -2.30 -3.19
N ASP A 39 -0.86 -1.49 -3.31
CA ASP A 39 -1.71 -1.00 -2.22
C ASP A 39 -1.03 -0.23 -1.05
N ILE A 40 0.26 0.06 -1.12
CA ILE A 40 0.99 0.82 -0.08
C ILE A 40 0.46 2.25 0.14
N HIS A 41 -0.15 2.86 -0.88
CA HIS A 41 -0.81 4.15 -0.79
C HIS A 41 -2.33 4.03 -0.86
N ARG A 42 -2.87 2.81 -0.94
CA ARG A 42 -4.30 2.62 -0.76
C ARG A 42 -4.53 2.70 0.74
N PRO A 43 -5.23 3.73 1.26
CA PRO A 43 -5.70 3.66 2.62
C PRO A 43 -6.64 2.45 2.65
N GLU A 44 -6.20 1.35 3.26
CA GLU A 44 -7.14 0.37 3.79
C GLU A 44 -8.03 1.16 4.74
N ALA A 45 -9.20 1.55 4.23
CA ALA A 45 -10.22 2.11 5.08
C ALA A 45 -10.59 0.99 6.05
N VAL A 46 -10.03 1.07 7.25
CA VAL A 46 -10.36 0.15 8.35
C VAL A 46 -11.86 0.16 8.67
N ASP A 47 -12.59 1.20 8.22
CA ASP A 47 -14.03 1.35 8.35
C ASP A 47 -14.70 1.62 6.99
N VAL A 48 -15.02 0.58 6.23
CA VAL A 48 -15.81 0.70 4.98
C VAL A 48 -17.33 0.72 5.21
N ASP A 49 -17.80 0.51 6.44
CA ASP A 49 -19.24 0.53 6.74
C ASP A 49 -19.74 1.97 7.00
N HIS A 50 -20.39 2.58 6.02
CA HIS A 50 -21.09 3.87 6.17
C HIS A 50 -22.48 3.66 6.80
N GLY A 51 -22.54 2.89 7.88
CA GLY A 51 -23.74 2.48 8.58
C GLY A 51 -24.18 3.45 9.69
N ARG A 52 -24.77 4.59 9.30
CA ARG A 52 -25.63 5.50 10.10
C ARG A 52 -25.00 6.21 11.33
N PRO A 53 -25.33 7.49 11.58
CA PRO A 53 -24.79 8.24 12.69
C PRO A 53 -25.58 7.94 13.98
N ARG A 54 -25.00 7.20 14.94
CA ARG A 54 -25.14 7.47 16.40
C ARG A 54 -24.52 6.47 17.37
N ILE A 55 -23.90 5.38 16.92
CA ILE A 55 -23.21 4.46 17.82
C ILE A 55 -21.82 4.27 17.21
N LEU A 56 -20.79 4.65 17.95
CA LEU A 56 -19.41 4.34 17.56
C LEU A 56 -19.35 2.83 17.35
N PRO A 57 -18.97 2.33 16.16
CA PRO A 57 -18.80 0.90 15.99
C PRO A 57 -17.66 0.48 16.91
N LEU A 58 -17.96 -0.46 17.81
CA LEU A 58 -16.98 -1.14 18.65
C LEU A 58 -16.15 -2.07 17.74
N GLY A 59 -15.33 -1.48 16.86
CA GLY A 59 -14.38 -2.18 16.02
C GLY A 59 -13.00 -2.10 16.65
N ASN A 60 -12.42 -3.24 16.97
CA ASN A 60 -11.07 -3.42 17.53
C ASN A 60 -10.81 -2.85 18.94
N LEU A 61 -11.80 -2.91 19.85
CA LEU A 61 -11.42 -2.94 21.25
C LEU A 61 -10.78 -4.30 21.55
N ALA A 62 -9.57 -4.28 22.10
CA ALA A 62 -9.05 -5.45 22.80
C ALA A 62 -10.10 -5.88 23.84
N PRO A 63 -10.35 -7.18 24.03
CA PRO A 63 -11.32 -7.60 25.01
C PRO A 63 -10.89 -7.08 26.40
N ASP A 64 -11.66 -6.12 26.93
CA ASP A 64 -11.37 -5.52 28.23
C ASP A 64 -11.88 -6.45 29.34
N GLY A 65 -10.96 -6.87 30.20
CA GLY A 65 -11.19 -7.72 31.38
C GLY A 65 -9.87 -8.30 31.86
N GLU A 66 -9.64 -8.41 33.18
CA GLU A 66 -8.39 -8.98 33.73
C GLU A 66 -8.10 -10.38 33.17
N GLU A 67 -9.15 -11.12 32.81
CA GLU A 67 -9.11 -12.43 32.14
C GLU A 67 -8.39 -12.48 30.78
N ASN A 68 -8.13 -11.34 30.12
CA ASN A 68 -7.48 -11.28 28.80
C ASN A 68 -6.00 -10.85 28.85
N PHE A 69 -5.45 -10.62 30.05
CA PHE A 69 -4.06 -10.16 30.25
C PHE A 69 -3.09 -11.28 30.65
N GLU A 70 -3.58 -12.51 30.87
CA GLU A 70 -2.79 -13.68 31.25
C GLU A 70 -2.93 -14.80 30.21
N ASP A 71 -2.13 -14.72 29.13
CA ASP A 71 -1.46 -15.86 28.47
C ASP A 71 -0.35 -15.38 27.51
#